data_AF-A0A2W6BEJ9-F1
#
_entry.id   AF-A0A2W6BEJ9-F1
#
_cell.length_a   1.000
_cell.length_b   1.000
_cell.length_c   1.000
_cell.angle_alpha   90.00
_cell.angle_beta   90.00
_cell.angle_gamma   90.00
#
_symmetry.space_group_name_H-M   'P 1'
#
loop_
_entity.id
_entity.type
_entity.pdbx_description
1 polymer ?
#
loop_
_entity_poly.entity_id
_entity_poly.type
_entity_poly.pdbx_seq_one_letter_code
_entity_poly.pdbx_strand_id
1 'polypeptide(L)'
;MDEAEECLWWLGKLYKRQHRWDDAMRTWHRLTASEGRRAAFAWVERAKYHEHIQRDYSRALADAQEALRVALHGRMGGRDLGGDDLERRLRRLRWKRSRMGTVASTRPSPIPR
;
A
#
# COMPACT_ATOMS: atom_id res chain seq x y z
N MET A 1 22.18 -6.19 12.28
CA MET A 1 21.20 -5.56 11.36
C MET A 1 21.44 -6.18 10.00
N ASP A 2 20.39 -6.55 9.27
CA ASP A 2 20.57 -7.09 7.91
C ASP A 2 20.88 -5.93 6.94
N GLU A 3 22.11 -5.92 6.43
CA GLU A 3 22.63 -4.90 5.52
C GLU A 3 21.87 -4.91 4.18
N ALA A 4 21.40 -6.08 3.73
CA ALA A 4 20.67 -6.20 2.48
C ALA A 4 19.31 -5.48 2.55
N GLU A 5 18.61 -5.57 3.68
CA GLU A 5 17.34 -4.87 3.87
C GLU A 5 17.49 -3.35 3.83
N GLU A 6 18.59 -2.84 4.39
CA GLU A 6 18.90 -1.42 4.39
C GLU A 6 19.21 -0.92 2.97
N CYS A 7 20.01 -1.67 2.21
CA CYS A 7 20.27 -1.37 0.81
C CYS A 7 18.97 -1.35 0.00
N LEU A 8 18.09 -2.34 0.16
CA LEU A 8 16.79 -2.39 -0.52
C LEU A 8 15.90 -1.20 -0.12
N TRP A 9 15.89 -0.83 1.16
CA TRP A 9 15.11 0.31 1.63
C TRP A 9 15.55 1.63 0.98
N TRP A 10 16.85 1.90 0.95
CA TRP A 10 17.39 3.10 0.31
C TRP A 10 17.19 3.09 -1.21
N LEU A 11 17.41 1.94 -1.85
CA LEU A 11 17.26 1.77 -3.29
C LEU A 11 15.81 2.03 -3.73
N GLY A 12 14.82 1.50 -3.00
CA GLY A 12 13.41 1.73 -3.29
C GLY A 12 13.03 3.22 -3.17
N LYS A 13 13.56 3.92 -2.16
CA LYS A 13 13.37 5.38 -2.01
C LYS A 13 14.00 6.16 -3.17
N LEU A 14 15.19 5.76 -3.61
CA LEU A 14 15.88 6.39 -4.73
C LEU A 14 15.11 6.22 -6.04
N TYR A 15 14.67 5.00 -6.36
CA TYR A 15 13.85 4.74 -7.54
C TYR A 15 12.55 5.53 -7.54
N LYS A 16 11.86 5.61 -6.39
CA LYS A 16 10.68 6.45 -6.24
C LYS A 16 10.96 7.93 -6.58
N ARG A 17 12.06 8.50 -6.07
CA ARG A 17 12.45 9.90 -6.34
C ARG A 17 12.73 10.15 -7.83
N GLN A 18 13.14 9.13 -8.56
CA GLN A 18 13.36 9.17 -10.01
C GLN A 18 12.11 8.81 -10.82
N HIS A 19 10.94 8.63 -10.18
CA HIS A 19 9.71 8.15 -10.82
C HIS A 19 9.85 6.78 -11.52
N ARG A 20 10.88 6.01 -11.18
CA ARG A 20 11.12 4.64 -11.68
C ARG A 20 10.29 3.65 -10.88
N TRP A 21 8.98 3.68 -11.10
CA TRP A 21 8.04 2.95 -10.26
C TRP A 21 8.17 1.44 -10.34
N ASP A 22 8.48 0.88 -11.50
CA ASP A 22 8.64 -0.57 -11.67
C ASP A 22 9.84 -1.10 -10.85
N ASP A 23 10.94 -0.36 -10.87
CA ASP A 23 12.13 -0.68 -10.07
C ASP A 23 11.87 -0.53 -8.57
N ALA A 24 11.16 0.53 -8.18
CA ALA A 24 10.73 0.72 -6.79
C ALA A 24 9.85 -0.44 -6.31
N MET A 25 8.86 -0.85 -7.12
CA MET A 25 7.96 -1.97 -6.82
C MET A 25 8.70 -3.30 -6.70
N ARG A 26 9.64 -3.60 -7.61
CA ARG A 26 10.50 -4.79 -7.49
C ARG A 26 11.30 -4.79 -6.19
N THR A 27 11.84 -3.64 -5.83
CA THR A 27 12.65 -3.48 -4.61
C THR A 27 11.80 -3.66 -3.35
N TRP A 28 10.63 -3.01 -3.30
CA TRP A 28 9.70 -3.16 -2.17
C TRP A 28 9.14 -4.58 -2.07
N HIS A 29 8.84 -5.24 -3.20
CA HIS A 29 8.40 -6.64 -3.18
C HIS A 29 9.43 -7.56 -2.51
N ARG A 30 10.72 -7.38 -2.81
CA ARG A 30 11.80 -8.12 -2.11
C ARG A 30 11.82 -7.79 -0.62
N LEU A 31 11.73 -6.51 -0.28
CA LEU A 31 11.75 -6.04 1.12
C LEU A 31 10.51 -6.50 1.92
N THR A 32 9.41 -6.87 1.27
CA THR A 32 8.23 -7.42 1.96
C THR A 32 8.40 -8.87 2.44
N ALA A 33 9.45 -9.58 2.00
CA ALA A 33 9.79 -10.90 2.52
C ALA A 33 10.50 -10.86 3.89
N SER A 34 10.95 -9.67 4.29
CA SER A 34 11.56 -9.40 5.60
C SER A 34 10.51 -9.19 6.70
N GLU A 35 10.98 -9.08 7.94
CA GLU A 35 10.14 -8.74 9.09
C GLU A 35 10.34 -7.30 9.57
N GLY A 36 9.46 -6.86 10.47
CA GLY A 36 9.62 -5.59 11.19
C GLY A 36 9.41 -4.33 10.34
N ARG A 37 10.07 -3.25 10.77
CA ARG A 37 9.77 -1.88 10.31
C ARG A 37 9.98 -1.67 8.82
N ARG A 38 11.04 -2.23 8.24
CA ARG A 38 11.37 -2.01 6.82
C ARG A 38 10.39 -2.74 5.89
N ALA A 39 9.96 -3.95 6.27
CA ALA A 39 8.90 -4.66 5.57
C ALA A 39 7.56 -3.90 5.65
N ALA A 40 7.16 -3.43 6.84
CA ALA A 40 5.96 -2.60 6.99
C ALA A 40 6.01 -1.32 6.12
N PHE A 41 7.17 -0.64 6.06
CA PHE A 41 7.38 0.50 5.17
C PHE A 41 7.18 0.12 3.69
N ALA A 42 7.74 -1.01 3.26
CA ALA A 42 7.60 -1.48 1.87
C ALA A 42 6.13 -1.72 1.51
N TRP A 43 5.36 -2.36 2.39
CA TRP A 43 3.91 -2.54 2.21
C TRP A 43 3.15 -1.22 2.08
N VAL A 44 3.48 -0.21 2.89
CA VAL A 44 2.88 1.14 2.79
C VAL A 44 3.16 1.81 1.45
N GLU A 45 4.40 1.75 0.98
CA GLU A 45 4.77 2.38 -0.30
C GLU A 45 4.13 1.66 -1.50
N ARG A 46 4.01 0.33 -1.46
CA ARG A 46 3.24 -0.44 -2.44
C ARG A 46 1.76 -0.04 -2.44
N ALA A 47 1.15 0.11 -1.26
CA ALA A 47 -0.23 0.57 -1.16
C ALA A 47 -0.43 1.97 -1.77
N LYS A 48 0.52 2.89 -1.55
CA LYS A 48 0.50 4.23 -2.17
C LYS A 48 0.63 4.16 -3.69
N TYR A 49 1.49 3.30 -4.21
CA TYR A 49 1.65 3.12 -5.65
C TYR A 49 0.36 2.61 -6.29
N HIS A 50 -0.24 1.55 -5.74
CA HIS A 50 -1.51 1.02 -6.24
C HIS A 50 -2.65 2.05 -6.10
N GLU A 51 -2.68 2.86 -5.03
CA GLU A 51 -3.70 3.89 -4.84
C GLU A 51 -3.54 5.08 -5.79
N HIS A 52 -2.34 5.65 -5.92
CA HIS A 52 -2.14 6.95 -6.56
C HIS A 52 -1.77 6.83 -8.03
N ILE A 53 -0.99 5.82 -8.40
CA ILE A 53 -0.51 5.61 -9.76
C ILE A 53 -1.46 4.69 -10.52
N GLN A 54 -1.65 3.46 -10.04
CA GLN A 54 -2.46 2.47 -10.77
C GLN A 54 -3.97 2.61 -10.57
N ARG A 55 -4.38 3.34 -9.53
CA ARG A 55 -5.79 3.47 -9.12
C ARG A 55 -6.47 2.11 -8.84
N ASP A 56 -5.68 1.08 -8.53
CA ASP A 56 -6.15 -0.24 -8.10
C ASP A 56 -6.34 -0.24 -6.58
N TYR A 57 -7.53 0.19 -6.16
CA TYR A 57 -7.87 0.30 -4.74
C TYR A 57 -7.99 -1.06 -4.04
N SER A 58 -8.21 -2.14 -4.79
CA SER A 58 -8.27 -3.50 -4.23
C SER A 58 -6.88 -3.98 -3.83
N ARG A 59 -5.89 -3.85 -4.71
CA ARG A 59 -4.49 -4.15 -4.37
C ARG A 59 -3.93 -3.21 -3.31
N ALA A 60 -4.26 -1.91 -3.41
CA ALA A 60 -3.85 -0.95 -2.39
C ALA A 60 -4.38 -1.32 -0.99
N LEU A 61 -5.62 -1.83 -0.91
CA LEU A 61 -6.22 -2.27 0.35
C LEU A 61 -5.48 -3.50 0.89
N ALA A 62 -5.20 -4.49 0.05
CA ALA A 62 -4.47 -5.70 0.45
C ALA A 62 -3.07 -5.35 0.97
N ASP A 63 -2.32 -4.52 0.25
CA ASP A 63 -0.99 -4.07 0.69
C ASP A 63 -1.06 -3.30 2.03
N ALA A 64 -2.07 -2.45 2.22
CA ALA A 64 -2.25 -1.70 3.48
C ALA A 64 -2.65 -2.59 4.66
N GLN A 65 -3.42 -3.66 4.42
CA GLN A 65 -3.74 -4.65 5.45
C GLN A 65 -2.50 -5.41 5.89
N GLU A 66 -1.64 -5.76 4.94
CA GLU A 66 -0.41 -6.47 5.23
C GLU A 66 0.61 -5.58 5.97
N ALA A 67 0.69 -4.29 5.62
CA ALA A 67 1.44 -3.31 6.39
C ALA A 67 1.01 -3.29 7.87
N LEU A 68 -0.31 -3.31 8.13
CA LEU A 68 -0.85 -3.34 9.48
C LEU A 68 -0.50 -4.67 10.17
N ARG A 69 -0.67 -5.81 9.49
CA ARG A 69 -0.32 -7.13 10.04
C ARG A 69 1.13 -7.17 10.50
N VAL A 70 2.07 -6.75 9.65
CA VAL A 70 3.51 -6.73 9.95
C VAL A 70 3.84 -5.72 11.07
N ALA A 71 3.21 -4.55 11.06
CA ALA A 71 3.40 -3.55 12.11
C ALA A 71 2.91 -4.03 13.48
N LEU A 72 1.80 -4.76 13.54
CA LEU A 72 1.26 -5.35 14.76
C LEU A 72 2.13 -6.50 15.26
N HIS A 73 2.61 -7.38 14.39
CA HIS A 73 3.56 -8.44 14.76
C HIS A 73 4.89 -7.86 15.26
N GLY A 74 5.37 -6.78 14.65
CA GLY A 74 6.59 -6.08 15.04
C GLY A 74 6.44 -5.16 16.27
N ARG A 75 5.27 -5.10 16.92
CA ARG A 75 5.01 -4.20 18.06
C ARG A 75 5.75 -4.59 19.35
N MET A 76 6.63 -5.60 19.33
CA MET A 76 7.72 -5.79 20.29
C MET A 76 8.83 -4.72 20.14
N GLY A 77 8.50 -3.42 20.23
CA GLY A 77 9.51 -2.37 20.04
C GLY A 77 9.09 -0.90 20.21
N GLY A 78 7.87 -0.62 20.69
CA GLY A 78 7.55 0.68 21.33
C GLY A 78 7.60 1.96 20.49
N ARG A 79 7.64 1.90 19.14
CA ARG A 79 7.47 3.12 18.31
C ARG A 79 6.49 2.89 17.17
N ASP A 80 5.34 3.56 17.25
CA ASP A 80 4.23 3.45 16.29
C ASP A 80 4.71 3.72 14.86
N LEU A 81 4.47 2.76 13.97
CA LEU A 81 4.64 2.93 12.53
C LEU A 81 3.52 3.76 11.89
N GLY A 82 2.91 4.67 12.66
CA GLY A 82 1.73 5.42 12.24
C GLY A 82 0.51 4.52 12.11
N GLY A 83 0.19 3.72 13.13
CA GLY A 83 -1.01 2.87 13.16
C GLY A 83 -2.29 3.65 12.80
N ASP A 84 -2.43 4.85 13.34
CA ASP A 84 -3.53 5.77 13.01
C ASP A 84 -3.54 6.23 11.53
N ASP A 85 -2.36 6.35 10.90
CA ASP A 85 -2.26 6.69 9.48
C ASP A 85 -2.66 5.51 8.59
N LEU A 86 -2.26 4.29 8.97
CA LEU A 86 -2.65 3.05 8.31
C LEU A 86 -4.16 2.81 8.43
N GLU A 87 -4.75 2.99 9.60
CA GLU A 87 -6.19 2.84 9.79
C GLU A 87 -7.00 3.85 8.96
N ARG A 88 -6.59 5.12 8.95
CA ARG A 88 -7.22 6.14 8.09
C ARG A 88 -7.08 5.78 6.61
N ARG A 89 -5.93 5.24 6.19
CA ARG A 89 -5.72 4.76 4.82
C ARG A 89 -6.64 3.59 4.47
N LEU A 90 -6.75 2.58 5.34
CA LEU A 90 -7.66 1.45 5.17
C LEU A 90 -9.11 1.92 5.01
N ARG A 91 -9.57 2.84 5.87
CA ARG A 91 -10.92 3.41 5.80
C ARG A 91 -11.17 4.09 4.45
N ARG A 92 -10.24 4.95 4.01
CA ARG A 92 -10.31 5.63 2.71
C ARG A 92 -10.34 4.65 1.54
N LEU A 93 -9.48 3.62 1.55
CA LEU A 93 -9.42 2.63 0.47
C LEU A 93 -10.68 1.78 0.38
N ARG A 94 -11.25 1.36 1.53
CA ARG A 94 -12.54 0.67 1.58
C ARG A 94 -13.65 1.51 0.95
N TRP A 95 -13.70 2.80 1.28
CA TRP A 95 -14.67 3.73 0.71
C TRP A 95 -14.48 3.96 -0.80
N LYS A 96 -13.23 4.12 -1.28
CA LYS A 96 -12.95 4.27 -2.71
C LYS A 96 -13.35 3.02 -3.49
N ARG A 97 -13.05 1.83 -2.95
CA ARG A 97 -13.43 0.55 -3.55
C ARG A 97 -14.95 0.40 -3.67
N SER A 98 -15.71 0.77 -2.63
CA SER A 98 -17.18 0.68 -2.68
C SER A 98 -17.79 1.68 -3.67
N ARG A 99 -17.35 2.94 -3.69
CA ARG A 99 -17.88 3.93 -4.65
C ARG A 99 -17.59 3.59 -6.12
N MET A 100 -16.43 3.01 -6.43
CA MET A 100 -16.11 2.60 -7.80
C MET A 100 -16.91 1.38 -8.25
N GLY A 101 -17.39 0.55 -7.32
CA GLY A 101 -18.33 -0.55 -7.61
C GLY A 101 -19.78 -0.08 -7.81
N THR A 102 -20.20 1.01 -7.18
CA THR A 102 -21.58 1.51 -7.24
C THR A 102 -21.88 2.30 -8.53
N VAL A 103 -20.90 2.97 -9.14
CA VAL A 103 -21.12 3.75 -10.39
C VAL A 103 -21.51 2.86 -11.58
N ALA A 104 -21.28 1.55 -11.52
CA ALA A 104 -21.70 0.60 -12.56
C ALA A 104 -23.19 0.22 -12.51
N SER A 105 -23.95 0.59 -11.48
CA SER A 105 -25.34 0.13 -11.26
C SER A 105 -26.41 1.23 -11.33
N THR A 106 -26.10 2.41 -11.88
CA THR A 106 -27.08 3.50 -12.04
C THR A 106 -26.99 4.14 -13.42
N ARG A 107 -27.39 3.38 -14.44
CA ARG A 107 -28.02 3.97 -15.63
C ARG A 107 -29.44 3.43 -15.70
N PRO A 108 -30.49 4.22 -15.42
CA PRO A 108 -31.83 3.81 -15.76
C PRO A 108 -31.92 3.72 -17.29
N SER A 109 -32.39 2.57 -17.79
CA SER A 109 -32.69 2.37 -19.21
C SER A 109 -33.63 3.49 -19.71
N PRO A 110 -33.42 4.01 -20.93
CA PRO A 110 -34.37 4.95 -21.52
C PRO A 110 -35.70 4.24 -21.75
N ILE A 111 -36.78 4.80 -21.19
CA ILE A 111 -38.15 4.34 -21.45
C ILE A 111 -38.43 4.63 -22.93
N PRO A 112 -38.78 3.62 -23.76
CA PRO A 112 -39.19 3.87 -25.13
C PRO A 112 -40.55 4.58 -25.13
N ARG A 113 -40.69 5.56 -26.03
CA ARG A 113 -41.91 6.35 -26.26
C ARG A 113 -43.04 5.51 -26.83
#